data_AF-A0A2G6EBD3-F1
#
_entry.id   AF-A0A2G6EBD3-F1
#
_cell.length_a   1.000
_cell.length_b   1.000
_cell.length_c   1.000
_cell.angle_alpha   90.00
_cell.angle_beta   90.00
_cell.angle_gamma   90.00
#
_symmetry.space_group_name_H-M   'P 1'
#
loop_
_entity.id
_entity.type
_entity.pdbx_description
1 polymer ?
#
loop_
_entity_poly.entity_id
_entity_poly.type
_entity_poly.pdbx_seq_one_letter_code
_entity_poly.pdbx_strand_id
1 'polypeptide(L)'
;MQNQSEALWKLLWDYNPNGLLVVDKQMDVIIVNPTCCKMFKMDEDILLKLTAEDLLENVNDLKIAWRKNQVITIKEREYPKHNLYVRKVIFPMRDEGLVACILVDQSHERYQLDKIRRIKQETIEQVNDVINKQMKVAQEIAGLLGESTAETKVSLLKLRGMLEQEASLL
;
A
#
# COMPACT_ATOMS: atom_id res chain seq x y z
N MET A 1 -24.61 -17.34 -37.47
CA MET A 1 -24.35 -17.61 -36.04
C MET A 1 -22.86 -17.63 -35.73
N GLN A 2 -22.01 -18.35 -36.47
CA GLN A 2 -20.54 -18.37 -36.27
C GLN A 2 -19.86 -16.99 -36.23
N ASN A 3 -20.11 -16.12 -37.23
CA ASN A 3 -19.55 -14.75 -37.26
C ASN A 3 -19.99 -13.85 -36.09
N GLN A 4 -21.18 -14.08 -35.52
CA GLN A 4 -21.64 -13.29 -34.37
C GLN A 4 -20.93 -13.72 -33.09
N SER A 5 -20.66 -15.02 -32.93
CA SER A 5 -19.90 -15.53 -31.80
C SER A 5 -18.45 -15.06 -31.84
N GLU A 6 -17.78 -15.11 -33.00
CA GLU A 6 -16.40 -14.62 -33.14
C GLU A 6 -16.28 -13.12 -32.89
N ALA A 7 -17.22 -12.32 -33.40
CA ALA A 7 -17.26 -10.89 -33.13
C ALA A 7 -17.47 -10.59 -31.63
N LEU A 8 -18.33 -11.34 -30.95
CA LEU A 8 -18.55 -11.23 -29.50
C LEU A 8 -17.30 -11.61 -28.71
N TRP A 9 -16.63 -12.71 -29.06
CA TRP A 9 -15.39 -13.14 -28.41
C TRP A 9 -14.28 -12.09 -28.56
N LYS A 10 -14.13 -11.52 -29.76
CA LYS A 10 -13.16 -10.45 -30.01
C LYS A 10 -13.44 -9.22 -29.15
N LEU A 11 -14.70 -8.81 -29.03
CA LEU A 11 -15.08 -7.70 -28.14
C LEU A 11 -14.74 -8.00 -26.67
N LEU A 12 -15.07 -9.20 -26.18
CA LEU A 12 -14.73 -9.59 -24.80
C LEU A 12 -13.21 -9.65 -24.57
N TRP A 13 -12.44 -10.01 -25.60
CA TRP A 13 -10.98 -10.02 -25.57
C TRP A 13 -10.38 -8.61 -25.50
N ASP A 14 -10.84 -7.73 -26.40
CA ASP A 14 -10.33 -6.36 -26.57
C ASP A 14 -10.66 -5.46 -25.37
N TYR A 15 -11.83 -5.68 -24.75
CA TYR A 15 -12.30 -4.91 -23.59
C TYR A 15 -12.07 -5.60 -22.24
N ASN A 16 -11.34 -6.72 -22.19
CA ASN A 16 -11.05 -7.37 -20.92
C ASN A 16 -10.19 -6.45 -20.04
N PRO A 17 -10.63 -6.09 -18.82
CA PRO A 17 -9.87 -5.19 -17.95
C PRO A 17 -8.65 -5.89 -17.30
N ASN A 18 -8.52 -7.21 -17.44
CA ASN A 18 -7.42 -7.99 -16.90
C ASN A 18 -6.44 -8.34 -18.01
N GLY A 19 -5.16 -8.42 -17.66
CA GLY A 19 -4.14 -8.98 -18.52
C GLY A 19 -4.33 -10.49 -18.62
N LEU A 20 -4.26 -11.03 -19.83
CA LEU A 20 -4.23 -12.47 -20.07
C LEU A 20 -2.93 -12.83 -20.77
N LEU A 21 -2.26 -13.83 -20.23
CA LEU A 21 -1.01 -14.38 -20.71
C LEU A 21 -1.17 -15.89 -20.80
N VAL A 22 -0.87 -16.48 -21.95
CA VAL A 22 -0.90 -17.93 -22.15
C VAL A 22 0.47 -18.38 -22.62
N VAL A 23 0.97 -19.45 -22.01
CA VAL A 23 2.31 -19.99 -22.24
C VAL A 23 2.24 -21.48 -22.54
N ASP A 24 3.23 -21.99 -23.26
CA ASP A 24 3.38 -23.42 -23.52
C ASP A 24 4.19 -24.15 -22.42
N LYS A 25 4.61 -25.38 -22.71
CA LYS A 25 5.40 -26.22 -21.78
C LYS A 25 6.82 -25.71 -21.58
N GLN A 26 7.36 -25.02 -22.58
CA GLN A 26 8.67 -24.38 -22.56
C GLN A 26 8.63 -23.03 -21.81
N MET A 27 7.42 -22.57 -21.45
CA MET A 27 7.14 -21.25 -20.89
C MET A 27 7.30 -20.13 -21.92
N ASP A 28 7.24 -20.46 -23.21
CA ASP A 28 7.20 -19.48 -24.29
C ASP A 28 5.81 -18.85 -24.36
N VAL A 29 5.76 -17.56 -24.62
CA VAL A 29 4.50 -16.80 -24.67
C VAL A 29 3.79 -17.09 -25.99
N ILE A 30 2.58 -17.65 -25.92
CA ILE A 30 1.78 -18.04 -27.09
C ILE A 30 0.66 -17.03 -27.37
N ILE A 31 0.04 -16.49 -26.33
CA ILE A 31 -1.08 -15.55 -26.46
C ILE A 31 -1.00 -14.48 -25.38
N VAL A 32 -1.21 -13.22 -25.78
CA VAL A 32 -1.41 -12.09 -24.88
C VAL A 32 -2.62 -11.27 -25.33
N ASN A 33 -3.35 -10.68 -24.39
CA ASN A 33 -4.40 -9.72 -24.74
C ASN A 33 -3.91 -8.27 -24.70
N PRO A 34 -4.65 -7.31 -25.30
CA PRO A 34 -4.23 -5.90 -25.33
C PRO A 34 -3.97 -5.29 -23.96
N THR A 35 -4.69 -5.72 -22.93
CA THR A 35 -4.48 -5.25 -21.56
C THR A 35 -3.15 -5.74 -20.98
N CYS A 36 -2.75 -6.98 -21.26
CA CYS A 36 -1.42 -7.48 -20.92
C CYS A 36 -0.32 -6.61 -21.57
N CYS A 37 -0.47 -6.29 -22.86
CA CYS A 37 0.43 -5.37 -23.58
C CYS A 37 0.55 -4.01 -22.89
N LYS A 38 -0.59 -3.43 -22.49
CA LYS A 38 -0.61 -2.14 -21.75
C LYS A 38 0.05 -2.24 -20.38
N MET A 39 -0.16 -3.33 -19.64
CA MET A 39 0.43 -3.55 -18.32
C MET A 39 1.96 -3.61 -18.37
N PHE A 40 2.51 -4.35 -19.34
CA PHE A 40 3.96 -4.49 -19.51
C PHE A 40 4.59 -3.38 -20.36
N LYS A 41 3.77 -2.53 -21.01
CA LYS A 41 4.18 -1.44 -21.92
C LYS A 41 5.02 -1.95 -23.09
N MET A 42 4.60 -3.06 -23.68
CA MET A 42 5.25 -3.71 -24.82
C MET A 42 4.20 -4.09 -25.86
N ASP A 43 4.60 -4.05 -27.12
CA ASP A 43 3.75 -4.52 -28.22
C ASP A 43 3.62 -6.04 -28.23
N GLU A 44 2.50 -6.54 -28.77
CA GLU A 44 2.20 -7.96 -28.85
C GLU A 44 3.31 -8.75 -29.57
N ASP A 45 3.80 -8.25 -30.71
CA ASP A 45 4.86 -8.87 -31.51
C ASP A 45 6.18 -9.07 -30.74
N ILE A 46 6.43 -8.25 -29.72
CA ILE A 46 7.58 -8.37 -28.83
C ILE A 46 7.29 -9.42 -27.77
N LEU A 47 6.13 -9.32 -27.12
CA LEU A 47 5.71 -10.24 -26.05
C LEU A 47 5.67 -11.69 -26.51
N LEU A 48 5.19 -11.96 -27.72
CA LEU A 48 5.13 -13.30 -28.31
C LEU A 48 6.51 -13.93 -28.60
N LYS A 49 7.59 -13.15 -28.54
CA LYS A 49 8.97 -13.64 -28.71
C LYS A 49 9.71 -13.85 -27.39
N LEU A 50 9.06 -13.50 -26.28
CA LEU A 50 9.63 -13.60 -24.94
C LEU A 50 9.17 -14.89 -24.27
N THR A 51 9.90 -15.25 -23.22
CA THR A 51 9.46 -16.25 -22.27
C THR A 51 8.64 -15.61 -21.15
N ALA A 52 7.83 -16.41 -20.47
CA ALA A 52 7.12 -15.98 -19.28
C ALA A 52 8.08 -15.54 -18.15
N GLU A 53 9.34 -16.02 -18.17
CA GLU A 53 10.35 -15.66 -17.19
C GLU A 53 10.87 -14.23 -17.41
N ASP A 54 10.99 -13.81 -18.66
CA ASP A 54 11.35 -12.43 -19.02
C ASP A 54 10.31 -11.41 -18.52
N LEU A 55 9.03 -11.80 -18.56
CA LEU A 55 7.91 -10.94 -18.16
C LEU A 55 7.59 -10.99 -16.68
N LEU A 56 7.54 -12.20 -16.11
CA LEU A 56 7.04 -12.42 -14.76
C LEU A 56 8.16 -12.55 -13.71
N GLU A 57 9.43 -12.47 -14.12
CA GLU A 57 10.67 -12.65 -13.32
C GLU A 57 10.81 -14.02 -12.65
N ASN A 58 9.70 -14.72 -12.44
CA ASN A 58 9.60 -16.03 -11.82
C ASN A 58 8.38 -16.77 -12.36
N VAL A 59 8.61 -17.97 -12.89
CA VAL A 59 7.59 -18.84 -13.50
C VAL A 59 7.25 -20.06 -12.65
N ASN A 60 7.74 -20.13 -11.40
CA ASN A 60 7.50 -21.28 -10.53
C ASN A 60 6.01 -21.56 -10.34
N ASP A 61 5.21 -20.50 -10.22
CA ASP A 61 3.77 -20.65 -10.05
C ASP A 61 3.09 -21.27 -11.28
N LEU A 62 3.52 -20.88 -12.50
CA LEU A 62 3.07 -21.49 -13.75
C LEU A 62 3.46 -22.97 -13.81
N LYS A 63 4.73 -23.28 -13.48
CA LYS A 63 5.25 -24.65 -13.43
C LYS A 63 4.53 -25.51 -12.39
N ILE A 64 4.20 -24.97 -11.23
CA ILE A 64 3.46 -25.67 -10.18
C ILE A 64 2.02 -25.93 -10.63
N ALA A 65 1.34 -24.94 -11.22
CA ALA A 65 -0.03 -25.09 -11.73
C ALA A 65 -0.10 -26.20 -12.79
N TRP A 66 0.85 -26.19 -13.73
CA TRP A 66 1.00 -27.24 -14.74
C TRP A 66 1.20 -28.62 -14.11
N ARG A 67 2.21 -28.77 -13.26
CA ARG A 67 2.59 -30.06 -12.65
C ARG A 67 1.45 -30.64 -11.79
N LYS A 68 0.83 -29.80 -10.94
CA LYS A 68 -0.23 -30.22 -10.02
C LYS A 68 -1.59 -30.35 -10.68
N ASN A 69 -1.76 -29.84 -11.90
CA ASN A 69 -3.04 -29.74 -12.57
C ASN A 69 -4.10 -28.96 -11.78
N GLN A 70 -3.70 -27.85 -11.16
CA GLN A 70 -4.57 -27.11 -10.25
C GLN A 70 -4.54 -25.64 -10.57
N VAL A 71 -5.69 -25.00 -10.35
CA VAL A 71 -5.80 -23.55 -10.37
C VAL A 71 -5.02 -22.99 -9.17
N ILE A 72 -4.14 -22.03 -9.42
CA ILE A 72 -3.37 -21.33 -8.40
C ILE A 72 -3.80 -19.87 -8.39
N THR A 73 -4.14 -19.35 -7.22
CA THR A 73 -4.43 -17.93 -7.03
C THR A 73 -3.34 -17.31 -6.17
N ILE A 74 -2.67 -16.29 -6.72
CA ILE A 74 -1.67 -15.50 -6.02
C ILE A 74 -2.30 -14.16 -5.72
N LYS A 75 -2.52 -13.89 -4.45
CA LYS A 75 -3.25 -12.70 -4.02
C LYS A 75 -2.50 -11.41 -4.34
N GLU A 76 -1.18 -11.45 -4.26
CA GLU A 76 -0.34 -10.25 -4.33
C GLU A 76 1.00 -10.57 -4.98
N ARG A 77 1.34 -9.82 -6.03
CA ARG A 77 2.68 -9.81 -6.64
C ARG A 77 2.99 -8.41 -7.15
N GLU A 78 4.18 -7.92 -6.81
CA GLU A 78 4.68 -6.65 -7.31
C GLU A 78 5.68 -6.87 -8.45
N TYR A 79 5.62 -5.97 -9.43
CA TYR A 79 6.52 -5.85 -10.57
C TYR A 79 7.08 -4.43 -10.58
N PRO A 80 8.13 -4.14 -9.80
CA PRO A 80 8.62 -2.78 -9.59
C PRO A 80 9.05 -2.09 -10.88
N LYS A 81 9.67 -2.81 -11.81
CA LYS A 81 10.09 -2.30 -13.13
C LYS A 81 8.94 -1.73 -13.96
N HIS A 82 7.74 -2.25 -13.76
CA HIS A 82 6.53 -1.84 -14.47
C HIS A 82 5.60 -0.97 -13.62
N ASN A 83 5.97 -0.68 -12.36
CA ASN A 83 5.12 -0.03 -11.36
C ASN A 83 3.73 -0.69 -11.28
N LEU A 84 3.74 -2.02 -11.24
CA LEU A 84 2.55 -2.84 -11.37
C LEU A 84 2.41 -3.74 -10.15
N TYR A 85 1.21 -3.75 -9.58
CA TYR A 85 0.82 -4.63 -8.49
C TYR A 85 -0.37 -5.47 -8.94
N VAL A 86 -0.22 -6.79 -8.97
CA VAL A 86 -1.22 -7.68 -9.55
C VAL A 86 -1.59 -8.83 -8.64
N ARG A 87 -2.86 -9.22 -8.74
CA ARG A 87 -3.33 -10.53 -8.35
C ARG A 87 -3.28 -11.45 -9.57
N LYS A 88 -2.82 -12.69 -9.40
CA LYS A 88 -2.77 -13.67 -10.49
C LYS A 88 -3.74 -14.82 -10.26
N VAL A 89 -4.36 -15.28 -11.33
CA VAL A 89 -5.08 -16.57 -11.38
C VAL A 89 -4.48 -17.40 -12.50
N ILE A 90 -3.88 -18.53 -12.15
CA ILE A 90 -3.17 -19.40 -13.08
C ILE A 90 -3.93 -20.71 -13.18
N PHE A 91 -4.18 -21.19 -14.40
CA PHE A 91 -4.85 -22.45 -14.63
C PHE A 91 -4.25 -23.21 -15.83
N PRO A 92 -4.02 -24.52 -15.70
CA PRO A 92 -3.52 -25.35 -16.79
C PRO A 92 -4.66 -25.77 -17.73
N MET A 93 -4.37 -25.81 -19.04
CA MET A 93 -5.23 -26.34 -20.09
C MET A 93 -4.52 -27.56 -20.70
N ARG A 94 -4.71 -28.73 -20.06
CA ARG A 94 -3.94 -29.95 -20.34
C ARG A 94 -4.10 -30.45 -21.77
N ASP A 95 -5.33 -30.44 -22.27
CA ASP A 95 -5.67 -30.95 -23.60
C ASP A 95 -4.96 -30.15 -24.71
N GLU A 96 -4.74 -28.86 -24.45
CA GLU A 96 -4.02 -27.95 -25.35
C GLU A 96 -2.51 -27.88 -25.07
N GLY A 97 -2.04 -28.46 -23.96
CA GLY A 97 -0.64 -28.35 -23.56
C GLY A 97 -0.21 -26.95 -23.09
N LEU A 98 -1.17 -26.12 -22.65
CA LEU A 98 -0.96 -24.71 -22.34
C LEU A 98 -1.21 -24.40 -20.85
N VAL A 99 -0.70 -23.26 -20.38
CA VAL A 99 -1.02 -22.68 -19.07
C VAL A 99 -1.41 -21.23 -19.25
N ALA A 100 -2.57 -20.84 -18.72
CA ALA A 100 -3.03 -19.45 -18.75
C ALA A 100 -2.82 -18.77 -17.40
N CYS A 101 -2.56 -17.48 -17.45
CA CYS A 101 -2.39 -16.58 -16.31
C CYS A 101 -3.21 -15.32 -16.54
N ILE A 102 -4.18 -15.07 -15.66
CA ILE A 102 -4.93 -13.82 -15.60
C ILE A 102 -4.24 -12.91 -14.59
N LEU A 103 -3.87 -11.73 -15.03
CA LEU A 103 -3.26 -10.64 -14.27
C LEU A 103 -4.32 -9.58 -14.00
N VAL A 104 -4.72 -9.42 -12.75
CA VAL A 104 -5.66 -8.38 -12.31
C VAL A 104 -4.84 -7.25 -11.71
N ASP A 105 -4.82 -6.09 -12.35
CA ASP A 105 -4.16 -4.89 -11.83
C ASP A 105 -4.87 -4.41 -10.56
N GLN A 106 -4.08 -4.11 -9.54
CA GLN A 106 -4.48 -3.63 -8.22
C GLN A 106 -3.60 -2.43 -7.80
N SER A 107 -2.87 -1.85 -8.76
CA SER A 107 -1.90 -0.78 -8.52
C SER A 107 -2.58 0.50 -8.03
N HIS A 108 -3.77 0.81 -8.57
CA HIS A 108 -4.50 2.01 -8.17
C HIS A 108 -4.95 1.93 -6.71
N GLU A 109 -5.59 0.82 -6.32
CA GLU A 109 -6.03 0.55 -4.96
C GLU A 109 -4.84 0.57 -3.99
N ARG A 110 -3.73 -0.06 -4.38
CA ARG A 110 -2.51 -0.07 -3.58
C ARG A 110 -1.97 1.34 -3.35
N TYR A 111 -1.91 2.15 -4.41
CA TYR A 111 -1.47 3.54 -4.32
C TYR A 111 -2.35 4.38 -3.40
N GLN A 112 -3.69 4.24 -3.49
CA GLN A 112 -4.60 4.97 -2.60
C GLN A 112 -4.42 4.55 -1.13
N LEU A 113 -4.26 3.25 -0.87
CA LEU A 113 -4.00 2.74 0.48
C LEU A 113 -2.70 3.29 1.06
N ASP A 114 -1.62 3.32 0.28
CA ASP A 114 -0.34 3.84 0.74
C ASP A 114 -0.36 5.36 0.92
N LYS A 115 -1.11 6.10 0.10
CA LYS A 115 -1.36 7.53 0.31
C LYS A 115 -2.10 7.80 1.62
N ILE A 116 -3.17 7.05 1.89
CA ILE A 116 -3.93 7.19 3.15
C ILE A 116 -3.05 6.86 4.35
N ARG A 117 -2.20 5.82 4.26
CA ARG A 117 -1.25 5.48 5.33
C ARG A 117 -0.29 6.63 5.63
N ARG A 118 0.28 7.27 4.61
CA ARG A 118 1.18 8.43 4.78
C ARG A 118 0.49 9.59 5.48
N ILE A 119 -0.70 9.98 5.00
CA ILE A 119 -1.48 11.08 5.61
C ILE A 119 -1.77 10.77 7.09
N LYS A 120 -2.13 9.53 7.42
CA LYS A 120 -2.33 9.11 8.81
C LYS A 120 -1.08 9.26 9.67
N GLN A 121 0.09 8.85 9.15
CA GLN A 121 1.36 8.98 9.86
C GLN A 121 1.72 10.46 10.11
N GLU A 122 1.65 11.28 9.06
CA GLU A 122 1.89 12.73 9.16
C GLU A 122 0.94 13.39 10.17
N THR A 123 -0.33 12.97 10.19
CA THR A 123 -1.32 13.49 11.15
C THR A 123 -0.95 13.12 12.59
N ILE A 124 -0.50 11.88 12.84
CA ILE A 124 -0.07 11.45 14.18
C ILE A 124 1.15 12.26 14.65
N GLU A 125 2.12 12.50 13.77
CA GLU A 125 3.29 13.33 14.07
C GLU A 125 2.89 14.76 14.44
N GLN A 126 2.00 15.38 13.65
CA GLN A 126 1.49 16.72 13.94
C GLN A 126 0.75 16.78 15.28
N VAL A 127 -0.06 15.77 15.62
CA VAL A 127 -0.74 15.69 16.92
C VAL A 127 0.28 15.62 18.06
N ASN A 128 1.32 14.79 17.92
CA ASN A 128 2.37 14.68 18.94
C ASN A 128 3.13 16.00 19.12
N ASP A 129 3.41 16.73 18.04
CA ASP A 129 4.04 18.06 18.10
C ASP A 129 3.18 19.07 18.86
N VAL A 130 1.86 19.06 18.63
CA VAL A 130 0.93 19.91 19.36
C VAL A 130 0.91 19.54 20.84
N ILE A 131 0.84 18.24 21.17
CA ILE A 131 0.89 17.76 22.56
C ILE A 131 2.17 18.23 23.25
N ASN A 132 3.32 18.10 22.59
CA ASN A 132 4.61 18.53 23.14
C ASN A 132 4.65 20.05 23.39
N LYS A 133 4.11 20.86 22.46
CA LYS A 133 3.99 22.32 22.65
C LYS A 133 3.09 22.66 23.85
N GLN A 134 1.94 21.99 23.99
CA GLN A 134 1.03 22.21 25.11
C GLN A 134 1.65 21.78 26.45
N MET A 135 2.40 20.68 26.47
CA MET A 135 3.12 20.24 27.66
C MET A 135 4.18 21.26 28.11
N LYS A 136 4.92 21.85 27.16
CA LYS A 136 5.89 22.92 27.47
C LYS A 136 5.20 24.16 28.06
N VAL A 137 4.09 24.59 27.48
CA VAL A 137 3.29 25.71 28.02
C VAL A 137 2.80 25.40 29.43
N ALA A 138 2.32 24.18 29.68
CA ALA A 138 1.89 23.77 31.02
C ALA A 138 3.04 23.81 32.04
N GLN A 139 4.25 23.41 31.64
CA GLN A 139 5.45 23.50 32.48
C GLN A 139 5.83 24.95 32.79
N GLU A 140 5.77 25.85 31.80
CA GLU A 140 6.02 27.29 31.99
C GLU A 140 5.01 27.90 32.96
N ILE A 141 3.71 27.60 32.79
CA ILE A 141 2.64 28.03 33.71
C ILE A 141 2.89 27.50 35.12
N ALA A 142 3.24 26.22 35.26
CA ALA A 142 3.54 25.62 36.55
C ALA A 142 4.75 26.28 37.23
N GLY A 143 5.79 26.63 36.45
CA GLY A 143 6.94 27.39 36.92
C GLY A 143 6.55 28.76 37.46
N LEU A 144 5.80 29.55 36.68
CA LEU A 144 5.32 30.88 37.07
C LEU A 144 4.40 30.82 38.31
N LEU A 145 3.50 29.84 38.38
CA LEU A 145 2.66 29.61 39.55
C LEU A 145 3.49 29.25 40.79
N GLY A 146 4.53 28.44 40.62
CA GLY A 146 5.46 28.09 41.70
C GLY A 146 6.21 29.30 42.25
N GLU A 147 6.74 30.14 41.36
CA GLU A 147 7.41 31.40 41.71
C GLU A 147 6.47 32.35 42.46
N SER A 148 5.29 32.65 41.89
CA SER A 148 4.30 33.54 42.50
C SER A 148 3.80 33.02 43.87
N THR A 149 3.63 31.70 44.01
CA THR A 149 3.24 31.08 45.29
C THR A 149 4.34 31.22 46.34
N ALA A 150 5.61 31.06 45.94
CA ALA A 150 6.74 31.25 46.84
C ALA A 150 6.86 32.72 47.30
N GLU A 151 6.71 33.69 46.39
CA GLU A 151 6.70 35.11 46.71
C GLU A 151 5.55 35.48 47.66
N THR A 152 4.35 34.96 47.39
CA THR A 152 3.16 35.16 48.23
C THR A 152 3.41 34.62 49.63
N LYS A 153 3.97 33.41 49.75
CA LYS A 153 4.32 32.81 51.05
C LYS A 153 5.30 33.68 51.84
N VAL A 154 6.36 34.18 51.20
CA VAL A 154 7.35 35.06 51.87
C VAL A 154 6.68 36.34 52.37
N SER A 155 5.84 36.97 51.54
CA SER A 155 5.11 38.19 51.92
C SER A 155 4.17 37.96 53.10
N LEU A 156 3.41 36.86 53.11
CA LEU A 156 2.53 36.49 54.22
C LEU A 156 3.30 36.16 55.50
N LEU A 157 4.45 35.49 55.41
CA LEU A 157 5.31 35.22 56.57
C LEU A 157 5.88 36.50 57.18
N LYS A 158 6.30 37.47 56.34
CA LYS A 158 6.74 38.78 56.81
C LYS A 158 5.61 39.51 57.53
N LEU A 159 4.42 39.55 56.94
CA LEU A 159 3.25 40.20 57.53
C LEU A 159 2.88 39.55 58.88
N ARG A 160 2.89 38.22 58.96
CA ARG A 160 2.68 37.50 60.22
C ARG A 160 3.72 37.88 61.28
N GLY A 161 5.00 37.92 60.92
CA GLY A 161 6.07 38.30 61.84
C GLY A 161 5.94 39.72 62.39
N MET A 162 5.48 40.68 61.58
CA MET A 162 5.20 42.05 62.03
C MET A 162 4.07 42.09 63.06
N LEU A 163 2.98 41.35 62.82
CA LEU A 163 1.85 41.25 63.75
C LEU A 163 2.25 40.58 65.09
N GLU A 164 3.10 39.55 65.05
CA GLU A 164 3.61 38.88 66.26
C GLU A 164 4.50 39.80 67.12
N GLN A 165 5.29 40.68 66.49
CA GLN A 165 6.11 41.67 67.20
C GLN A 165 5.27 42.76 67.89
N GLU A 166 4.24 43.28 67.22
CA GLU A 166 3.32 44.26 67.82
C GLU A 166 2.55 43.67 69.02
N ALA A 167 2.10 42.42 68.92
CA ALA A 167 1.40 41.74 70.03
C ALA A 167 2.30 41.48 71.24
N SER A 168 3.62 41.46 71.06
CA SER A 168 4.60 41.25 72.13
C SER A 168 5.01 42.55 72.85
N LEU A 169 4.59 43.70 72.32
CA LEU A 169 4.88 45.05 72.85
C LEU A 169 3.69 45.66 73.62
N LEU A 170 2.57 44.94 73.70
CA LEU A 170 1.37 45.25 74.51
C LEU A 170 1.31 44.34 75.74
#